data_AF-A0A060Z4J8-F1
#
_entry.id   AF-A0A060Z4J8-F1
#
_cell.length_a   1.000
_cell.length_b   1.000
_cell.length_c   1.000
_cell.angle_alpha   90.00
_cell.angle_beta   90.00
_cell.angle_gamma   90.00
#
_symmetry.space_group_name_H-M   'P 1'
#
loop_
_entity.id
_entity.type
_entity.pdbx_description
1 polymer ?
#
loop_
_entity_poly.entity_id
_entity_poly.type
_entity_poly.pdbx_seq_one_letter_code
_entity_poly.pdbx_strand_id
1 'polypeptide(L)'
;VDPSNLEPALTENENFDMLRTCLNGVYGLPPVNTPDKDRGKDEEVLEPQQREALYKDTFNALQELLRNILARDLSPDGLQSVFKHIEEWLSSGQGHERERAMNTTAHILEFYFNNLHVKVSQNFCKPFFLR
;
A
#
# COMPACT_ATOMS: atom_id res chain seq x y z
N VAL A 1 -4.04 -17.02 23.31
CA VAL A 1 -5.01 -16.17 22.57
C VAL A 1 -5.38 -16.95 21.33
N ASP A 2 -6.63 -17.33 21.19
CA ASP A 2 -7.13 -18.03 20.00
C ASP A 2 -6.99 -17.08 18.78
N PRO A 3 -6.27 -17.46 17.71
CA PRO A 3 -6.08 -16.60 16.53
C PRO A 3 -7.39 -16.28 15.80
N SER A 4 -8.50 -16.93 16.13
CA SER A 4 -9.83 -16.61 15.61
C SER A 4 -10.52 -15.43 16.32
N ASN A 5 -9.88 -14.80 17.32
CA ASN A 5 -10.45 -13.72 18.13
C ASN A 5 -9.81 -12.33 17.89
N LEU A 6 -9.29 -12.09 16.69
CA LEU A 6 -8.83 -10.77 16.26
C LEU A 6 -9.64 -10.38 15.03
N GLU A 7 -10.72 -9.60 15.28
CA GLU A 7 -11.62 -8.91 14.34
C GLU A 7 -12.11 -9.70 13.11
N PRO A 8 -13.43 -9.71 12.81
CA PRO A 8 -13.91 -10.31 11.57
C PRO A 8 -13.15 -9.69 10.38
N ALA A 9 -12.65 -10.54 9.49
CA ALA A 9 -11.99 -10.08 8.29
C ALA A 9 -12.93 -9.11 7.55
N LEU A 10 -12.43 -7.92 7.23
CA LEU A 10 -13.19 -6.93 6.45
C LEU A 10 -13.73 -7.58 5.18
N THR A 11 -14.97 -7.28 4.86
CA THR A 11 -15.59 -7.65 3.59
C THR A 11 -14.83 -7.03 2.41
N GLU A 12 -15.06 -7.54 1.20
CA GLU A 12 -14.42 -7.00 -0.01
C GLU A 12 -14.73 -5.51 -0.20
N ASN A 13 -15.98 -5.10 0.06
CA ASN A 13 -16.41 -3.70 -0.04
C ASN A 13 -15.73 -2.80 1.01
N GLU A 14 -15.62 -3.27 2.26
CA GLU A 14 -14.92 -2.52 3.31
C GLU A 14 -13.43 -2.38 3.01
N ASN A 15 -12.78 -3.43 2.48
CA ASN A 15 -11.39 -3.33 2.02
C ASN A 15 -11.26 -2.34 0.87
N PHE A 16 -12.21 -2.34 -0.07
CA PHE A 16 -12.23 -1.42 -1.21
C PHE A 16 -12.31 0.05 -0.76
N ASP A 17 -13.27 0.37 0.11
CA ASP A 17 -13.48 1.74 0.59
C ASP A 17 -12.33 2.22 1.48
N MET A 18 -11.78 1.33 2.32
CA MET A 18 -10.59 1.61 3.12
C MET A 18 -9.39 1.91 2.22
N LEU A 19 -9.09 1.05 1.24
CA LEU A 19 -7.97 1.24 0.32
C LEU A 19 -8.10 2.57 -0.43
N ARG A 20 -9.29 2.85 -0.96
CA ARG A 20 -9.59 4.10 -1.63
C ARG A 20 -9.32 5.30 -0.72
N THR A 21 -9.81 5.25 0.52
CA THR A 21 -9.62 6.33 1.51
C THR A 21 -8.15 6.55 1.82
N CYS A 22 -7.40 5.48 2.08
CA CYS A 22 -5.97 5.55 2.37
C CYS A 22 -5.18 6.12 1.18
N LEU A 23 -5.43 5.62 -0.04
CA LEU A 23 -4.71 6.08 -1.22
C LEU A 23 -5.02 7.54 -1.54
N ASN A 24 -6.28 7.96 -1.44
CA ASN A 24 -6.67 9.36 -1.59
C ASN A 24 -5.94 10.27 -0.60
N GLY A 25 -5.93 9.88 0.68
CA GLY A 25 -5.30 10.65 1.75
C GLY A 25 -3.79 10.76 1.58
N VAL A 26 -3.11 9.70 1.12
CA VAL A 26 -1.64 9.64 1.06
C VAL A 26 -1.10 10.17 -0.27
N TYR A 27 -1.69 9.79 -1.40
CA TYR A 27 -1.24 10.28 -2.69
C TYR A 27 -1.57 11.75 -2.92
N GLY A 28 -2.72 12.22 -2.41
CA GLY A 28 -3.12 13.62 -2.47
C GLY A 28 -2.32 14.56 -1.56
N LEU A 29 -1.39 14.05 -0.72
CA LEU A 29 -0.57 14.93 0.11
C LEU A 29 0.25 15.88 -0.76
N PRO A 30 0.32 17.18 -0.47
CA PRO A 30 1.13 18.09 -1.26
C PRO A 30 2.63 17.75 -1.09
N PRO A 31 3.52 18.05 -2.04
CA PRO A 31 4.96 17.78 -1.92
C PRO A 31 5.58 18.38 -0.65
N VAL A 32 6.61 17.76 -0.08
CA VAL A 32 7.24 18.21 1.19
C VAL A 32 7.70 19.67 1.15
N ASN A 33 7.98 20.23 -0.02
CA ASN A 33 8.48 21.60 -0.19
C ASN A 33 7.40 22.62 -0.57
N THR A 34 6.12 22.23 -0.69
CA THR A 34 5.08 23.21 -0.98
C THR A 34 4.78 24.08 0.24
N PRO A 35 4.59 25.40 0.06
CA PRO A 35 4.11 26.26 1.13
C PRO A 35 2.70 25.84 1.54
N ASP A 36 2.43 25.83 2.84
CA ASP A 36 1.11 25.58 3.39
C ASP A 36 0.17 26.75 3.09
N LYS A 37 -0.45 26.74 1.90
CA LYS A 37 -1.38 27.79 1.48
C LYS A 37 -2.82 27.54 1.93
N ASP A 38 -3.16 26.27 2.21
CA ASP A 38 -4.53 25.84 2.54
C ASP A 38 -4.71 25.46 4.03
N ARG A 39 -3.72 25.74 4.89
CA ARG A 39 -3.81 25.43 6.33
C ARG A 39 -4.74 26.38 7.08
N GLY A 40 -5.52 25.81 8.00
CA GLY A 40 -6.29 26.58 8.98
C GLY A 40 -5.35 27.34 9.92
N LYS A 41 -5.78 28.51 10.41
CA LYS A 41 -4.96 29.42 11.23
C LYS A 41 -4.44 28.83 12.56
N ASP A 42 -4.98 27.68 12.97
CA ASP A 42 -4.69 27.03 14.25
C ASP A 42 -3.77 25.78 14.12
N GLU A 43 -3.31 25.46 12.91
CA GLU A 43 -2.49 24.26 12.66
C GLU A 43 -0.99 24.58 12.81
N GLU A 44 -0.29 23.84 13.69
CA GLU A 44 1.14 24.04 13.95
C GLU A 44 1.95 23.81 12.66
N VAL A 45 2.82 24.77 12.32
CA VAL A 45 3.67 24.66 11.14
C VAL A 45 4.75 23.63 11.41
N LEU A 46 4.62 22.46 10.78
CA LEU A 46 5.66 21.44 10.82
C LEU A 46 6.90 21.94 10.10
N GLU A 47 8.07 21.81 10.74
CA GLU A 47 9.34 22.03 10.07
C GLU A 47 9.48 21.05 8.89
N PRO A 48 10.12 21.44 7.76
CA PRO A 48 10.22 20.61 6.57
C PRO A 48 10.73 19.19 6.84
N GLN A 49 11.69 19.05 7.75
CA GLN A 49 12.25 17.76 8.18
C GLN A 49 11.24 16.88 8.92
N GLN A 50 10.41 17.48 9.78
CA GLN A 50 9.36 16.75 10.50
C GLN A 50 8.27 16.28 9.53
N ARG A 51 7.89 17.12 8.57
CA ARG A 51 6.94 16.75 7.51
C ARG A 51 7.48 15.63 6.64
N GLU A 52 8.75 15.66 6.27
CA GLU A 52 9.39 14.60 5.49
C GLU A 52 9.36 13.26 6.24
N ALA A 53 9.70 13.26 7.52
CA ALA A 53 9.64 12.05 8.36
C ALA A 53 8.21 11.49 8.45
N LEU A 54 7.22 12.34 8.71
CA LEU A 54 5.81 11.93 8.79
C LEU A 54 5.30 11.36 7.47
N TYR A 55 5.66 11.98 6.34
CA TYR A 55 5.30 11.47 5.03
C TYR A 55 5.91 10.09 4.82
N LYS A 56 7.22 9.94 5.08
CA LYS A 56 7.90 8.66 4.95
C LYS A 56 7.22 7.56 5.76
N ASP A 57 6.88 7.84 7.02
CA ASP A 57 6.21 6.87 7.88
C ASP A 57 4.81 6.52 7.36
N THR A 58 4.07 7.52 6.88
CA THR A 58 2.75 7.34 6.26
C THR A 58 2.83 6.49 4.99
N PHE A 59 3.81 6.74 4.11
CA PHE A 59 4.04 5.95 2.91
C PHE A 59 4.40 4.51 3.27
N ASN A 60 5.28 4.30 4.25
CA ASN A 60 5.65 2.96 4.70
C ASN A 60 4.44 2.19 5.24
N ALA A 61 3.59 2.83 6.04
CA ALA A 61 2.36 2.23 6.56
C ALA A 61 1.39 1.85 5.42
N LEU A 62 1.24 2.70 4.41
CA LEU A 62 0.45 2.39 3.21
C LEU A 62 1.01 1.17 2.47
N GLN A 63 2.34 1.08 2.28
CA GLN A 63 2.96 -0.07 1.62
C GLN A 63 2.71 -1.37 2.39
N GLU A 64 2.83 -1.34 3.72
CA GLU A 64 2.56 -2.51 4.57
C GLU A 64 1.08 -2.93 4.49
N LEU A 65 0.15 -1.97 4.50
CA LEU A 65 -1.28 -2.24 4.34
C LEU A 65 -1.57 -2.98 3.03
N LEU A 66 -1.06 -2.45 1.91
CA LEU A 66 -1.27 -3.03 0.58
C LEU A 66 -0.66 -4.43 0.49
N ARG A 67 0.54 -4.65 1.05
CA ARG A 67 1.17 -5.97 1.12
C ARG A 67 0.35 -6.95 1.95
N ASN A 68 -0.16 -6.53 3.11
CA ASN A 68 -0.97 -7.37 3.98
C ASN A 68 -2.29 -7.80 3.31
N ILE A 69 -2.90 -6.91 2.52
CA ILE A 69 -4.09 -7.24 1.73
C ILE A 69 -3.73 -8.24 0.63
N LEU A 70 -2.68 -7.96 -0.15
CA LEU A 70 -2.22 -8.84 -1.22
C LEU A 70 -1.76 -10.21 -0.71
N ALA A 71 -1.25 -10.30 0.51
CA ALA A 71 -0.86 -11.55 1.14
C ALA A 71 -2.06 -12.49 1.40
N ARG A 72 -3.28 -11.95 1.51
CA ARG A 72 -4.52 -12.75 1.67
C ARG A 72 -4.88 -13.48 0.39
N ASP A 73 -4.58 -12.90 -0.77
CA ASP A 73 -4.76 -13.53 -2.07
C ASP A 73 -3.63 -13.15 -3.05
N LEU A 74 -2.66 -14.05 -3.19
CA LEU A 74 -1.54 -13.91 -4.14
C LEU A 74 -1.87 -14.49 -5.53
N SER A 75 -3.15 -14.56 -5.91
CA SER A 75 -3.57 -14.87 -7.27
C SER A 75 -3.42 -13.64 -8.19
N PRO A 76 -3.47 -13.82 -9.52
CA PRO A 76 -3.58 -12.69 -10.44
C PRO A 76 -4.79 -11.79 -10.17
N ASP A 77 -5.91 -12.35 -9.70
CA ASP A 77 -7.12 -11.59 -9.36
C ASP A 77 -6.91 -10.75 -8.10
N GLY A 78 -6.26 -11.32 -7.08
CA GLY A 78 -5.86 -10.62 -5.87
C GLY A 78 -4.90 -9.47 -6.17
N LEU A 79 -3.91 -9.67 -7.05
CA LEU A 79 -3.04 -8.60 -7.53
C LEU A 79 -3.83 -7.53 -8.26
N GLN A 80 -4.72 -7.91 -9.18
CA GLN A 80 -5.55 -6.98 -9.94
C GLN A 80 -6.45 -6.16 -9.01
N SER A 81 -6.99 -6.74 -7.93
CA SER A 81 -7.83 -6.02 -6.97
C SER A 81 -7.11 -4.83 -6.32
N VAL A 82 -5.84 -5.01 -5.93
CA VAL A 82 -5.00 -3.92 -5.40
C VAL A 82 -4.70 -2.87 -6.47
N PHE A 83 -4.37 -3.32 -7.69
CA PHE A 83 -4.02 -2.42 -8.81
C PHE A 83 -5.17 -1.51 -9.25
N LYS A 84 -6.42 -1.98 -9.19
CA LYS A 84 -7.61 -1.17 -9.49
C LYS A 84 -7.69 0.12 -8.67
N HIS A 85 -7.09 0.14 -7.49
CA HIS A 85 -7.05 1.34 -6.66
C HIS A 85 -5.90 2.30 -7.00
N ILE A 86 -4.82 1.79 -7.61
CA ILE A 86 -3.62 2.56 -7.92
C ILE A 86 -3.72 3.18 -9.33
N GLU A 87 -4.45 2.53 -10.25
CA GLU A 87 -4.47 2.88 -11.67
C GLU A 87 -4.90 4.33 -11.95
N GLU A 88 -5.88 4.86 -11.21
CA GLU A 88 -6.35 6.23 -11.38
C GLU A 88 -5.23 7.25 -11.12
N TRP A 89 -4.35 6.96 -10.16
CA TRP A 89 -3.24 7.83 -9.75
C TRP A 89 -2.06 7.80 -10.71
N LEU A 90 -1.86 6.69 -11.43
CA LEU A 90 -0.85 6.62 -12.49
C LEU A 90 -1.15 7.58 -13.64
N SER A 91 -2.43 7.93 -13.81
CA SER A 91 -2.92 8.87 -14.83
C SER A 91 -3.19 10.28 -14.31
N SER A 92 -2.87 10.57 -13.03
CA SER A 92 -3.12 11.88 -12.44
C SER A 92 -2.45 13.02 -13.22
N GLY A 93 -3.09 14.21 -13.23
CA GLY A 93 -2.47 15.44 -13.72
C GLY A 93 -1.25 15.89 -12.91
N GLN A 94 -1.16 15.52 -11.63
CA GLN A 94 -0.10 15.93 -10.72
C GLN A 94 1.11 15.00 -10.78
N GLY A 95 2.31 15.56 -10.94
CA GLY A 95 3.54 14.77 -11.08
C GLY A 95 3.89 13.95 -9.84
N HIS A 96 3.74 14.53 -8.65
CA HIS A 96 4.04 13.87 -7.37
C HIS A 96 3.07 12.72 -7.06
N GLU A 97 1.80 12.87 -7.44
CA GLU A 97 0.79 11.80 -7.34
C GLU A 97 1.19 10.59 -8.19
N ARG A 98 1.55 10.82 -9.46
CA ARG A 98 2.03 9.77 -10.37
C ARG A 98 3.29 9.08 -9.85
N GLU A 99 4.25 9.85 -9.35
CA GLU A 99 5.51 9.31 -8.79
C GLU A 99 5.23 8.36 -7.62
N ARG A 100 4.37 8.75 -6.68
CA ARG A 100 3.99 7.92 -5.53
C ARG A 100 3.25 6.65 -5.95
N ALA A 101 2.35 6.76 -6.93
CA ALA A 101 1.65 5.61 -7.50
C ALA A 101 2.61 4.64 -8.20
N MET A 102 3.59 5.15 -8.96
CA MET A 102 4.62 4.33 -9.60
C MET A 102 5.51 3.63 -8.57
N ASN A 103 5.94 4.35 -7.53
CA ASN A 103 6.77 3.78 -6.47
C ASN A 103 6.05 2.64 -5.74
N THR A 104 4.78 2.86 -5.39
CA THR A 104 3.93 1.83 -4.78
C THR A 104 3.75 0.62 -5.71
N THR A 105 3.49 0.88 -7.00
CA THR A 105 3.37 -0.17 -8.02
C THR A 105 4.63 -1.06 -8.03
N ALA A 106 5.81 -0.45 -8.02
CA ALA A 106 7.08 -1.19 -8.00
C ALA A 106 7.21 -2.07 -6.75
N HIS A 107 6.94 -1.53 -5.56
CA HIS A 107 7.02 -2.27 -4.30
C HIS A 107 6.03 -3.45 -4.24
N ILE A 108 4.81 -3.26 -4.75
CA ILE A 108 3.79 -4.32 -4.78
C ILE A 108 4.17 -5.44 -5.75
N LEU A 109 4.69 -5.09 -6.93
CA LEU A 109 5.17 -6.08 -7.88
C LEU A 109 6.37 -6.86 -7.35
N GLU A 110 7.31 -6.19 -6.70
CA GLU A 110 8.46 -6.82 -6.04
C GLU A 110 7.99 -7.80 -4.95
N PHE A 111 7.06 -7.38 -4.08
CA PHE A 111 6.48 -8.24 -3.06
C PHE A 111 5.78 -9.46 -3.68
N TYR A 112 4.95 -9.24 -4.69
CA TYR A 112 4.24 -10.31 -5.39
C TYR A 112 5.21 -11.32 -5.99
N PHE A 113 6.21 -10.84 -6.73
CA PHE A 113 7.25 -11.65 -7.35
C PHE A 113 8.02 -12.49 -6.31
N ASN A 114 8.50 -11.87 -5.24
CA ASN A 114 9.24 -12.55 -4.19
C ASN A 114 8.42 -13.66 -3.52
N ASN A 115 7.12 -13.44 -3.30
CA ASN A 115 6.24 -14.44 -2.69
C ASN A 115 5.86 -15.57 -3.65
N LEU A 116 5.79 -15.32 -4.96
CA LEU A 116 5.66 -16.39 -5.96
C LEU A 116 6.89 -17.30 -5.96
N HIS A 117 8.10 -16.72 -5.94
CA HIS A 117 9.35 -17.48 -5.90
C HIS A 117 9.43 -18.38 -4.67
N VAL A 118 9.08 -17.87 -3.49
CA VAL A 118 9.06 -18.68 -2.25
C VAL A 118 8.09 -19.87 -2.39
N LYS A 119 6.87 -19.65 -2.91
CA LYS A 119 5.89 -20.74 -3.09
C LYS A 119 6.38 -21.80 -4.07
N VAL A 120 7.03 -21.40 -5.17
CA VAL A 120 7.61 -22.32 -6.14
C VAL A 120 8.73 -23.15 -5.48
N SER A 121 9.66 -22.53 -4.77
CA SER A 121 10.75 -23.24 -4.07
C SER A 121 10.24 -24.22 -3.01
N GLN A 122 9.17 -23.88 -2.27
CA GLN A 122 8.54 -24.79 -1.30
C GLN A 122 7.85 -25.98 -1.97
N ASN A 123 7.21 -25.78 -3.13
CA ASN A 123 6.57 -26.85 -3.88
C ASN A 123 7.58 -27.83 -4.49
N PHE A 124 8.77 -27.35 -4.90
CA PHE A 124 9.85 -28.20 -5.39
C PHE A 124 10.58 -29.01 -4.30
N CYS A 125 10.50 -28.61 -3.02
CA CYS A 125 11.14 -29.32 -1.90
C CYS A 125 10.23 -30.40 -1.25
N LYS A 126 8.92 -30.35 -1.50
CA LYS A 126 7.95 -31.36 -1.02
C LYS A 126 8.07 -32.79 -1.58
N PRO A 127 8.64 -33.09 -2.77
CA PRO A 127 8.69 -34.47 -3.25
C PRO A 127 9.75 -35.35 -2.57
N PHE A 128 10.59 -34.82 -1.67
CA PHE A 128 11.63 -35.59 -1.00
C PHE A 128 11.30 -36.09 0.42
N PHE A 129 10.18 -35.66 1.03
CA PHE A 129 9.83 -36.01 2.42
C PHE A 129 8.59 -36.92 2.56
N LEU A 130 8.06 -37.46 1.46
CA LEU A 130 6.94 -38.43 1.45
C LEU A 130 7.34 -39.77 0.82
N ARG A 131 8.52 -40.29 1.16
CA ARG A 131 8.93 -41.65 0.80
C ARG A 131 9.49 -42.41 1.99
#